data_AF-A0AAE4Q6V2-F1
#
_entry.id   AF-A0AAE4Q6V2-F1
#
_cell.length_a   1.000
_cell.length_b   1.000
_cell.length_c   1.000
_cell.angle_alpha   90.00
_cell.angle_beta   90.00
_cell.angle_gamma   90.00
#
_symmetry.space_group_name_H-M   'P 1'
#
loop_
_entity.id
_entity.type
_entity.pdbx_description
1 polymer ?
#
loop_
_entity_poly.entity_id
_entity_poly.type
_entity_poly.pdbx_seq_one_letter_code
_entity_poly.pdbx_strand_id
1 'polypeptide(L)'
;MKIRKTKQAERGVYKYSYQVRTENGGYTTETVVLRPGEDGVTEMDIKRLHALDDSEVYYNCKNLRPERSDEEKERIKAFEKEYVQKFKLQHGYEPNKDAIKDAISKAFPSNYNLSLDFAFENEIDEDKSSVIAATAVPFDDKFEWSEEMEDIRELLSDKQREVLDLKFIDGYTQKEIADMLGVSKMAITKRLASAYDVIRKNMKR
;
A
#
# COMPACT_ATOMS: atom_id res chain seq x y z
N MET A 1 -11.48 5.35 -6.57
CA MET A 1 -10.53 4.54 -5.78
C MET A 1 -9.90 3.48 -6.67
N LYS A 2 -8.58 3.49 -6.83
CA LYS A 2 -7.87 2.54 -7.70
C LYS A 2 -7.54 1.28 -6.91
N ILE A 3 -8.06 0.12 -7.35
CA ILE A 3 -7.84 -1.18 -6.69
C ILE A 3 -7.02 -2.16 -7.55
N ARG A 4 -6.60 -1.72 -8.74
CA ARG A 4 -5.83 -2.54 -9.68
C ARG A 4 -4.63 -1.76 -10.18
N LYS A 5 -3.48 -2.43 -10.14
CA LYS A 5 -2.23 -1.95 -10.72
C LYS A 5 -2.33 -1.91 -12.24
N THR A 6 -1.52 -1.07 -12.85
CA THR A 6 -1.34 -1.07 -14.30
C THR A 6 -0.67 -2.39 -14.72
N LYS A 7 -1.15 -3.01 -15.80
CA LYS A 7 -0.58 -4.27 -16.31
C LYS A 7 0.88 -4.05 -16.69
N GLN A 8 1.75 -5.03 -16.43
CA GLN A 8 3.19 -4.93 -16.69
C GLN A 8 3.52 -4.56 -18.15
N ALA A 9 2.77 -5.10 -19.11
CA ALA A 9 2.94 -4.81 -20.54
C ALA A 9 2.67 -3.34 -20.92
N GLU A 10 1.93 -2.60 -20.09
CA GLU A 10 1.54 -1.22 -20.35
C GLU A 10 2.39 -0.20 -19.56
N ARG A 11 3.40 -0.65 -18.79
CA ARG A 11 4.20 0.22 -17.91
C ARG A 11 5.36 0.95 -18.60
N GLY A 12 5.56 0.73 -19.90
CA GLY A 12 6.55 1.46 -20.69
C GLY A 12 6.19 2.93 -20.93
N VAL A 13 4.92 3.29 -20.67
CA VAL A 13 4.40 4.67 -20.73
C VAL A 13 3.55 4.92 -19.49
N TYR A 14 3.34 6.18 -19.15
CA TYR A 14 2.36 6.55 -18.11
C TYR A 14 1.18 7.26 -18.76
N LYS A 15 -0.04 6.85 -18.40
CA LYS A 15 -1.27 7.44 -18.93
C LYS A 15 -2.03 8.04 -17.78
N TYR A 16 -2.27 9.34 -17.85
CA TYR A 16 -3.06 10.06 -16.87
C TYR A 16 -4.30 10.63 -17.53
N SER A 17 -5.46 10.36 -16.94
CA SER A 17 -6.76 10.84 -17.42
C SER A 17 -7.41 11.76 -16.40
N TYR A 18 -7.89 12.93 -16.83
CA TYR A 18 -8.62 13.88 -15.98
C TYR A 18 -9.90 14.33 -16.68
N GLN A 19 -10.88 14.77 -15.88
CA GLN A 19 -12.15 15.27 -16.39
C GLN A 19 -12.09 16.79 -16.56
N VAL A 20 -12.47 17.28 -17.73
CA VAL A 20 -12.57 18.70 -18.07
C VAL A 20 -14.05 19.05 -18.22
N ARG A 21 -14.46 20.16 -17.62
CA ARG A 21 -15.83 20.66 -17.77
C ARG A 21 -16.00 21.27 -19.15
N THR A 22 -16.97 20.79 -19.90
CA THR A 22 -17.31 21.34 -21.21
C THR A 22 -18.16 22.60 -21.06
N GLU A 23 -18.11 23.50 -22.04
CA GLU A 23 -18.91 24.74 -22.08
C GLU A 23 -20.42 24.47 -21.95
N ASN A 24 -20.89 23.30 -22.40
CA ASN A 24 -22.27 22.84 -22.29
C ASN A 24 -22.64 22.25 -20.90
N GLY A 25 -21.77 22.38 -19.90
CA GLY A 25 -22.01 21.89 -18.54
C GLY A 25 -21.79 20.38 -18.33
N GLY A 26 -21.32 19.66 -19.35
CA GLY A 26 -20.90 18.25 -19.25
C GLY A 26 -19.46 18.08 -18.76
N TYR A 27 -19.01 16.84 -18.64
CA TYR A 27 -17.62 16.49 -18.37
C TYR A 27 -17.07 15.61 -19.50
N THR A 28 -15.92 15.98 -20.04
CA THR A 28 -15.16 15.18 -21.02
C THR A 28 -13.91 14.64 -20.36
N THR A 29 -13.54 13.39 -20.65
CA THR A 29 -12.29 12.81 -20.13
C THR A 29 -11.18 13.02 -21.15
N GLU A 30 -10.16 13.78 -20.76
CA GLU A 30 -8.93 13.91 -21.53
C GLU A 30 -7.88 12.94 -20.99
N THR A 31 -7.02 12.42 -21.86
CA THR A 31 -5.95 11.49 -21.48
C THR A 31 -4.62 11.96 -22.05
N VAL A 32 -3.64 12.14 -21.18
CA VAL A 32 -2.26 12.49 -21.50
C VAL A 32 -1.40 11.24 -21.41
N VAL A 33 -0.53 11.04 -22.40
CA VAL A 33 0.40 9.91 -22.46
C VAL A 33 1.82 10.43 -22.34
N LEU A 34 2.50 10.08 -21.25
CA LEU A 34 3.90 10.40 -21.02
C LEU A 34 4.77 9.26 -21.55
N ARG A 35 5.75 9.62 -22.39
CA ARG A 35 6.71 8.69 -22.97
C ARG A 35 8.13 9.05 -22.51
N PRO A 36 8.99 8.07 -22.25
CA PRO A 36 10.38 8.35 -21.93
C PRO A 36 11.08 9.04 -23.12
N GLY A 37 11.83 10.10 -22.84
CA GLY A 37 12.57 10.90 -23.83
C GLY A 37 11.78 12.05 -24.46
N GLU A 38 10.47 12.14 -24.22
CA GLU A 38 9.64 13.27 -24.65
C GLU A 38 9.48 14.27 -23.48
N ASP A 39 9.49 15.57 -23.78
CA ASP A 39 9.26 16.66 -22.80
C ASP A 39 10.14 16.60 -21.53
N GLY A 40 11.34 16.00 -21.63
CA GLY A 40 12.26 15.83 -20.51
C GLY A 40 11.91 14.70 -19.54
N VAL A 41 10.89 13.89 -19.86
CA VAL A 41 10.49 12.72 -19.05
C VAL A 41 11.50 11.61 -19.18
N THR A 42 12.06 11.14 -18.06
CA THR A 42 12.98 10.01 -18.02
C THR A 42 12.25 8.69 -17.77
N GLU A 43 12.91 7.56 -18.06
CA GLU A 43 12.41 6.23 -17.67
C GLU A 43 12.20 6.11 -16.15
N MET A 44 12.99 6.84 -15.36
CA MET A 44 12.85 6.88 -13.91
C MET A 44 11.58 7.59 -13.46
N ASP A 45 11.17 8.65 -14.16
CA ASP A 45 9.93 9.35 -13.89
C ASP A 45 8.72 8.45 -14.15
N ILE A 46 8.70 7.74 -15.28
CA ILE A 46 7.64 6.77 -15.59
C ILE A 46 7.56 5.66 -14.53
N LYS A 47 8.72 5.12 -14.12
CA LYS A 47 8.77 4.09 -13.09
C LYS A 47 8.28 4.62 -11.73
N ARG A 48 8.66 5.86 -11.37
CA ARG A 48 8.24 6.53 -10.14
C ARG A 48 6.73 6.74 -10.11
N LEU A 49 6.14 7.25 -11.18
CA LEU A 49 4.69 7.44 -11.31
C LEU A 49 3.92 6.13 -11.15
N HIS A 50 4.39 5.05 -11.79
CA HIS A 50 3.81 3.72 -11.62
C HIS A 50 3.96 3.17 -10.19
N ALA A 51 5.03 3.52 -9.49
CA ALA A 51 5.23 3.13 -8.09
C ALA A 51 4.28 3.87 -7.14
N LEU A 52 4.02 5.15 -7.38
CA LEU A 52 3.03 5.94 -6.64
C LEU A 52 1.61 5.40 -6.83
N ASP A 53 1.24 5.10 -8.07
CA ASP A 53 -0.05 4.47 -8.35
C ASP A 53 -0.17 3.09 -7.67
N ASP A 54 0.93 2.32 -7.65
CA ASP A 54 0.94 1.00 -7.01
C ASP A 54 0.86 1.07 -5.49
N SER A 55 1.42 2.11 -4.86
CA SER A 55 1.29 2.34 -3.41
C SER A 55 -0.13 2.74 -3.07
N GLU A 56 -0.77 3.62 -3.84
CA GLU A 56 -2.20 3.96 -3.67
C GLU A 56 -3.05 2.68 -3.75
N VAL A 57 -2.82 1.84 -4.77
CA VAL A 57 -3.52 0.56 -4.92
C VAL A 57 -3.29 -0.36 -3.73
N TYR A 58 -2.06 -0.44 -3.23
CA TYR A 58 -1.72 -1.28 -2.08
C TYR A 58 -2.48 -0.85 -0.82
N TYR A 59 -2.40 0.43 -0.44
CA TYR A 59 -3.11 0.95 0.73
C TYR A 59 -4.62 0.86 0.57
N ASN A 60 -5.13 1.13 -0.64
CA ASN A 60 -6.53 0.93 -0.98
C ASN A 60 -6.98 -0.50 -0.73
N CYS A 61 -6.20 -1.51 -1.14
CA CYS A 61 -6.50 -2.92 -0.91
C CYS A 61 -6.38 -3.32 0.57
N LYS A 62 -5.34 -2.84 1.27
CA LYS A 62 -5.12 -3.09 2.71
C LYS A 62 -6.30 -2.56 3.54
N ASN A 63 -6.73 -1.35 3.25
CA ASN A 63 -7.84 -0.70 3.92
C ASN A 63 -9.23 -1.20 3.43
N LEU A 64 -9.30 -1.88 2.28
CA LEU A 64 -10.53 -2.56 1.83
C LEU A 64 -10.85 -3.78 2.69
N ARG A 65 -9.86 -4.39 3.33
CA ARG A 65 -10.03 -5.54 4.24
C ARG A 65 -8.99 -5.46 5.37
N PRO A 66 -9.14 -4.50 6.30
CA PRO A 66 -8.22 -4.40 7.42
C PRO A 66 -8.24 -5.70 8.21
N GLU A 67 -7.06 -6.18 8.58
CA GLU A 67 -6.95 -7.31 9.50
C GLU A 67 -7.39 -6.87 10.90
N ARG A 68 -8.18 -7.73 11.56
CA ARG A 68 -8.58 -7.49 12.94
C ARG A 68 -7.41 -7.79 13.87
N SER A 69 -7.25 -6.99 14.91
CA SER A 69 -6.24 -7.26 15.94
C SER A 69 -6.55 -8.57 16.68
N ASP A 70 -5.56 -9.16 17.34
CA ASP A 70 -5.77 -10.41 18.07
C ASP A 70 -6.76 -10.23 19.24
N GLU A 71 -6.71 -9.10 19.94
CA GLU A 71 -7.69 -8.73 20.97
C GLU A 71 -9.12 -8.62 20.39
N GLU A 72 -9.26 -8.03 19.20
CA GLU A 72 -10.57 -7.91 18.54
C GLU A 72 -11.09 -9.29 18.13
N LYS A 73 -10.24 -10.17 17.60
CA LYS A 73 -10.59 -11.57 17.28
C LYS A 73 -11.08 -12.32 18.53
N GLU A 74 -10.46 -12.10 19.68
CA GLU A 74 -10.90 -12.70 20.95
C GLU A 74 -12.27 -12.19 21.39
N ARG A 75 -12.50 -10.87 21.31
CA ARG A 75 -13.82 -10.26 21.60
C ARG A 75 -14.92 -10.79 20.70
N ILE A 76 -14.64 -10.99 19.42
CA ILE A 76 -15.59 -11.59 18.46
C ILE A 76 -15.93 -13.02 18.84
N LYS A 77 -14.93 -13.84 19.21
CA LYS A 77 -15.15 -15.22 19.67
C LYS A 77 -15.97 -15.27 20.96
N ALA A 78 -15.72 -14.35 21.89
CA ALA A 78 -16.50 -14.24 23.13
C ALA A 78 -17.96 -13.85 22.83
N PHE A 79 -18.16 -12.85 21.97
CA PHE A 79 -19.48 -12.41 21.53
C PHE A 79 -20.26 -13.51 20.80
N GLU A 80 -19.61 -14.26 19.92
CA GLU A 80 -20.24 -15.39 19.20
C GLU A 80 -20.80 -16.43 20.19
N LYS A 81 -20.02 -16.80 21.21
CA LYS A 81 -20.47 -17.74 22.25
C LYS A 81 -21.66 -17.19 23.04
N GLU A 82 -21.58 -15.94 23.46
CA GLU A 82 -22.65 -15.28 24.22
C GLU A 82 -23.93 -15.16 23.39
N TYR A 83 -23.81 -14.78 22.11
CA TYR A 83 -24.93 -14.68 21.18
C TYR A 83 -25.61 -16.03 20.98
N VAL A 84 -24.84 -17.09 20.73
CA VAL A 84 -25.40 -18.45 20.57
C VAL A 84 -26.11 -18.91 21.83
N GLN A 85 -25.56 -18.66 23.03
CA GLN A 85 -26.21 -19.02 24.30
C GLN A 85 -27.52 -18.25 24.51
N LYS A 86 -27.52 -16.93 24.32
CA LYS A 86 -28.73 -16.09 24.44
C LYS A 86 -29.79 -16.49 23.42
N PHE A 87 -29.39 -16.76 22.18
CA PHE A 87 -30.30 -17.18 21.11
C PHE A 87 -30.95 -18.53 21.44
N LYS A 88 -30.17 -19.52 21.91
CA LYS A 88 -30.71 -20.81 22.35
C LYS A 88 -31.71 -20.67 23.49
N LEU A 89 -31.43 -19.80 24.46
CA LEU A 89 -32.32 -19.56 25.60
C LEU A 89 -33.65 -18.93 25.16
N GLN A 90 -33.62 -18.00 24.20
CA GLN A 90 -34.80 -17.29 23.72
C GLN A 90 -35.65 -18.10 22.73
N HIS A 91 -34.99 -18.85 21.84
CA HIS A 91 -35.66 -19.48 20.71
C HIS A 91 -35.73 -21.01 20.81
N GLY A 92 -34.96 -21.65 21.70
CA GLY A 92 -34.97 -23.10 21.91
C GLY A 92 -34.24 -23.92 20.83
N TYR A 93 -33.61 -23.27 19.84
CA TYR A 93 -32.81 -23.93 18.80
C TYR A 93 -31.52 -23.14 18.51
N GLU A 94 -30.62 -23.73 17.74
CA GLU A 94 -29.34 -23.10 17.40
C GLU A 94 -29.49 -22.06 16.27
N PRO A 95 -28.88 -20.88 16.39
CA PRO A 95 -28.94 -19.88 15.32
C PRO A 95 -28.28 -20.38 14.03
N ASN A 96 -28.83 -19.99 12.89
CA ASN A 96 -28.23 -20.26 11.58
C ASN A 96 -26.87 -19.54 11.45
N LYS A 97 -25.93 -20.13 10.68
CA LYS A 97 -24.61 -19.55 10.38
C LYS A 97 -24.70 -18.13 9.85
N ASP A 98 -25.69 -17.82 9.03
CA ASP A 98 -25.87 -16.48 8.46
C ASP A 98 -26.34 -15.47 9.52
N ALA A 99 -27.18 -15.90 10.47
CA ALA A 99 -27.62 -15.07 11.58
C ALA A 99 -26.47 -14.72 12.52
N ILE A 100 -25.57 -15.70 12.78
CA ILE A 100 -24.35 -15.46 13.55
C ILE A 100 -23.45 -14.44 12.84
N LYS A 101 -23.23 -14.61 11.52
CA LYS A 101 -22.43 -13.66 10.72
C LYS A 101 -23.00 -12.26 10.71
N ASP A 102 -24.31 -12.11 10.55
CA ASP A 102 -24.99 -10.82 10.56
C ASP A 102 -24.88 -10.13 11.93
N ALA A 103 -25.09 -10.87 13.02
CA ALA A 103 -24.92 -10.36 14.38
C ALA A 103 -23.47 -9.90 14.64
N ILE A 104 -22.48 -10.70 14.22
CA ILE A 104 -21.06 -10.33 14.32
C ILE A 104 -20.75 -9.09 13.47
N SER A 105 -21.25 -9.03 12.24
CA SER A 105 -21.02 -7.88 11.35
C SER A 105 -21.64 -6.59 11.87
N LYS A 106 -22.76 -6.66 12.61
CA LYS A 106 -23.40 -5.51 13.25
C LYS A 106 -22.67 -5.05 14.51
N ALA A 107 -22.24 -5.99 15.35
CA ALA A 107 -21.54 -5.69 16.60
C ALA A 107 -20.07 -5.27 16.38
N PHE A 108 -19.44 -5.84 15.35
CA PHE A 108 -18.06 -5.59 14.94
C PHE A 108 -18.07 -5.26 13.44
N PRO A 109 -18.50 -4.05 13.05
CA PRO A 109 -18.42 -3.62 11.67
C PRO A 109 -16.95 -3.63 11.26
N SER A 110 -16.67 -4.21 10.10
CA SER A 110 -15.34 -4.06 9.51
C SER A 110 -15.19 -2.60 9.08
N ASN A 111 -14.14 -1.93 9.56
CA ASN A 111 -13.76 -0.57 9.17
C ASN A 111 -13.25 -0.54 7.72
N TYR A 112 -14.06 -1.01 6.78
CA TYR A 112 -13.80 -0.85 5.36
C TYR A 112 -13.66 0.64 5.05
N ASN A 113 -12.87 0.98 4.03
CA ASN A 113 -12.98 2.28 3.38
C ASN A 113 -14.44 2.50 2.97
N LEU A 114 -15.22 3.17 3.83
CA LEU A 114 -16.47 3.76 3.42
C LEU A 114 -16.12 4.78 2.35
N SER A 115 -16.91 4.82 1.26
CA SER A 115 -16.80 5.94 0.34
C SER A 115 -16.99 7.21 1.16
N LEU A 116 -16.15 8.23 0.90
CA LEU A 116 -16.39 9.57 1.43
C LEU A 116 -17.86 9.96 1.14
N ASP A 117 -18.37 9.60 -0.04
CA ASP A 117 -19.78 9.80 -0.40
C ASP A 117 -20.80 9.19 0.58
N PHE A 118 -20.51 8.04 1.21
CA PHE A 118 -21.40 7.45 2.23
C PHE A 118 -21.19 8.08 3.61
N ALA A 119 -19.96 8.47 3.95
CA ALA A 119 -19.66 9.12 5.24
C ALA A 119 -20.26 10.54 5.34
N PHE A 120 -20.43 11.23 4.20
CA PHE A 120 -21.02 12.56 4.10
C PHE A 120 -22.54 12.55 3.84
N GLU A 121 -23.19 11.39 3.76
CA GLU A 121 -24.65 11.30 3.61
C GLU A 121 -25.39 11.82 4.87
N ASN A 122 -24.69 11.90 6.00
CA ASN A 122 -25.14 12.57 7.22
C ASN A 122 -24.49 13.96 7.32
N GLU A 123 -25.19 15.02 6.90
CA GLU A 123 -25.03 16.44 7.28
C GLU A 123 -23.64 16.95 7.72
N ILE A 124 -22.55 16.59 7.03
CA ILE A 124 -21.26 17.25 7.21
C ILE A 124 -21.03 18.12 5.97
N ASP A 125 -21.30 19.41 6.11
CA ASP A 125 -21.08 20.47 5.12
C ASP A 125 -19.59 20.87 4.99
N GLU A 126 -18.68 19.91 5.22
CA GLU A 126 -17.24 20.13 5.06
C GLU A 126 -16.81 19.67 3.67
N ASP A 127 -16.07 20.54 2.98
CA ASP A 127 -15.53 20.23 1.66
C ASP A 127 -14.65 18.97 1.75
N LYS A 128 -14.94 17.98 0.89
CA LYS A 128 -14.27 16.67 0.81
C LYS A 128 -12.75 16.80 0.72
N SER A 129 -12.27 17.92 0.17
CA SER A 129 -10.85 18.28 0.05
C SER A 129 -10.12 18.36 1.41
N SER A 130 -10.80 18.82 2.46
CA SER A 130 -10.23 19.03 3.79
C SER A 130 -9.87 17.73 4.50
N VAL A 131 -10.78 16.74 4.46
CA VAL A 131 -10.57 15.41 5.05
C VAL A 131 -9.50 14.62 4.29
N ILE A 132 -9.45 14.76 2.96
CA ILE A 132 -8.37 14.18 2.14
C ILE A 132 -7.02 14.77 2.56
N ALA A 133 -6.94 16.09 2.72
CA ALA A 133 -5.69 16.73 3.16
C ALA A 133 -5.25 16.28 4.56
N ALA A 134 -6.19 16.10 5.48
CA ALA A 134 -5.90 15.65 6.84
C ALA A 134 -5.48 14.17 6.94
N THR A 135 -5.92 13.33 6.01
CA THR A 135 -5.63 11.89 5.97
C THR A 135 -4.52 11.52 4.98
N ALA A 136 -4.09 12.48 4.15
CA ALA A 136 -3.00 12.28 3.21
C ALA A 136 -1.72 11.93 3.95
N VAL A 137 -1.08 10.84 3.56
CA VAL A 137 0.28 10.52 3.99
C VAL A 137 1.19 11.59 3.38
N PRO A 138 1.92 12.38 4.20
CA PRO A 138 2.81 13.40 3.67
C PRO A 138 3.84 12.75 2.75
N PHE A 139 4.04 13.37 1.60
CA PHE A 139 5.04 12.97 0.62
C PHE A 139 6.44 13.16 1.24
N ASP A 140 6.98 12.11 1.85
CA ASP A 140 8.41 12.05 2.15
C ASP A 140 9.11 11.50 0.91
N ASP A 141 9.98 12.29 0.29
CA ASP A 141 10.73 11.87 -0.90
C ASP A 141 11.83 10.84 -0.55
N LYS A 142 11.81 10.35 0.69
CA LYS A 142 12.67 9.29 1.18
C LYS A 142 12.14 7.95 0.68
N PHE A 143 13.04 7.21 0.05
CA PHE A 143 12.80 5.83 -0.35
C PHE A 143 12.49 4.97 0.88
N GLU A 144 11.22 4.60 1.06
CA GLU A 144 10.80 3.63 2.07
C GLU A 144 10.86 2.20 1.48
N TRP A 145 11.45 1.27 2.24
CA TRP A 145 11.42 -0.14 1.89
C TRP A 145 9.98 -0.66 1.99
N SER A 146 9.54 -1.50 1.04
CA SER A 146 8.25 -2.19 1.16
C SER A 146 8.25 -3.13 2.37
N GLU A 147 7.08 -3.48 2.92
CA GLU A 147 6.98 -4.46 4.02
C GLU A 147 7.67 -5.80 3.67
N GLU A 148 7.49 -6.28 2.44
CA GLU A 148 8.20 -7.47 1.92
C GLU A 148 9.73 -7.32 1.96
N MET A 149 10.24 -6.10 1.83
CA MET A 149 11.67 -5.81 1.92
C MET A 149 12.15 -5.69 3.35
N GLU A 150 11.32 -5.26 4.31
CA GLU A 150 11.65 -5.27 5.75
C GLU A 150 11.84 -6.71 6.26
N ASP A 151 10.98 -7.65 5.87
CA ASP A 151 11.15 -9.08 6.21
C ASP A 151 12.48 -9.64 5.65
N ILE A 152 12.83 -9.25 4.42
CA ILE A 152 14.10 -9.65 3.79
C ILE A 152 15.28 -8.93 4.45
N ARG A 153 15.07 -7.73 4.98
CA ARG A 153 16.05 -6.91 5.70
C ARG A 153 16.55 -7.62 6.97
N GLU A 154 15.67 -8.37 7.65
CA GLU A 154 16.05 -9.18 8.81
C GLU A 154 16.94 -10.39 8.45
N LEU A 155 16.83 -10.90 7.22
CA LEU A 155 17.64 -12.02 6.73
C LEU A 155 19.02 -11.59 6.22
N LEU A 156 19.21 -10.29 5.96
CA LEU A 156 20.47 -9.71 5.54
C LEU A 156 21.37 -9.47 6.75
N SER A 157 22.67 -9.71 6.60
CA SER A 157 23.65 -9.33 7.62
C SER A 157 23.78 -7.80 7.73
N ASP A 158 24.17 -7.29 8.90
CA ASP A 158 24.35 -5.86 9.15
C ASP A 158 25.20 -5.16 8.08
N LYS A 159 26.29 -5.82 7.66
CA LYS A 159 27.21 -5.31 6.63
C LYS A 159 26.62 -5.29 5.21
N GLN A 160 25.62 -6.12 4.94
CA GLN A 160 24.88 -6.11 3.67
C GLN A 160 23.80 -5.04 3.69
N ARG A 161 23.09 -4.91 4.82
CA ARG A 161 22.06 -3.91 5.08
C ARG A 161 22.61 -2.49 4.94
N GLU A 162 23.72 -2.21 5.63
CA GLU A 162 24.42 -0.92 5.60
C GLU A 162 24.79 -0.49 4.16
N VAL A 163 25.33 -1.41 3.35
CA VAL A 163 25.73 -1.10 1.98
C VAL A 163 24.52 -0.92 1.04
N LEU A 164 23.39 -1.58 1.32
CA LEU A 164 22.15 -1.38 0.58
C LEU A 164 21.52 -0.02 0.93
N ASP A 165 21.45 0.30 2.22
CA ASP A 165 20.89 1.56 2.71
C ASP A 165 21.70 2.75 2.15
N LEU A 166 23.03 2.72 2.26
CA LEU A 166 23.90 3.77 1.70
C LEU A 166 23.77 3.95 0.18
N LYS A 167 23.47 2.88 -0.55
CA LYS A 167 23.37 2.91 -2.01
C LYS A 167 21.99 3.34 -2.49
N PHE A 168 20.92 2.88 -1.84
CA PHE A 168 19.55 3.01 -2.33
C PHE A 168 18.74 4.06 -1.58
N ILE A 169 18.98 4.26 -0.28
CA ILE A 169 18.36 5.33 0.51
C ILE A 169 19.18 6.61 0.33
N ASP A 170 20.49 6.54 0.60
CA ASP A 170 21.34 7.73 0.62
C ASP A 170 21.95 8.09 -0.75
N GLY A 171 21.82 7.19 -1.74
CA GLY A 171 22.20 7.45 -3.13
C GLY A 171 23.72 7.49 -3.42
N TYR A 172 24.56 7.04 -2.49
CA TYR A 172 26.02 7.06 -2.70
C TYR A 172 26.50 6.06 -3.76
N THR A 173 27.57 6.43 -4.45
CA THR A 173 28.24 5.53 -5.38
C THR A 173 29.07 4.48 -4.65
N GLN A 174 29.31 3.33 -5.28
CA GLN A 174 30.14 2.26 -4.69
C GLN A 174 31.57 2.72 -4.35
N LYS A 175 32.07 3.80 -4.98
CA LYS A 175 33.37 4.37 -4.70
C LYS A 175 33.33 5.19 -3.40
N GLU A 176 32.33 6.05 -3.25
CA GLU A 176 32.16 6.85 -2.03
C GLU A 176 31.87 5.96 -0.82
N ILE A 177 31.08 4.90 -0.98
CA ILE A 177 30.83 3.91 0.08
C ILE A 177 32.14 3.19 0.47
N ALA A 178 33.03 2.93 -0.49
CA ALA A 178 34.33 2.30 -0.25
C ALA A 178 35.22 3.20 0.62
N ASP A 179 35.25 4.48 0.26
CA ASP A 179 36.03 5.49 0.95
C ASP A 179 35.46 5.75 2.36
N MET A 180 34.13 5.78 2.53
CA MET A 180 33.47 5.95 3.84
C MET A 180 33.70 4.76 4.79
N LEU A 181 33.58 3.52 4.29
CA LEU A 181 33.72 2.31 5.11
C LEU A 181 35.18 1.85 5.24
N GLY A 182 36.13 2.53 4.60
CA GLY A 182 37.55 2.17 4.61
C GLY A 182 37.84 0.80 3.99
N VAL A 183 37.03 0.37 3.02
CA VAL A 183 37.15 -0.95 2.37
C VAL A 183 37.37 -0.80 0.87
N SER A 184 37.88 -1.84 0.21
CA SER A 184 38.04 -1.80 -1.24
C SER A 184 36.70 -1.81 -1.97
N LYS A 185 36.61 -1.12 -3.11
CA LYS A 185 35.43 -1.13 -4.00
C LYS A 185 34.98 -2.57 -4.33
N MET A 186 35.94 -3.48 -4.54
CA MET A 186 35.67 -4.88 -4.84
C MET A 186 35.00 -5.62 -3.67
N ALA A 187 35.33 -5.26 -2.43
CA ALA A 187 34.66 -5.80 -1.25
C ALA A 187 33.19 -5.38 -1.20
N ILE A 188 32.87 -4.12 -1.54
CA ILE A 188 31.49 -3.62 -1.63
C ILE A 188 30.71 -4.31 -2.74
N THR A 189 31.31 -4.47 -3.93
CA THR A 189 30.67 -5.19 -5.03
C THR A 189 30.34 -6.63 -4.63
N LYS A 190 31.23 -7.30 -3.88
CA LYS A 190 30.99 -8.65 -3.36
C LYS A 190 29.87 -8.68 -2.30
N ARG A 191 29.83 -7.70 -1.39
CA ARG A 191 28.75 -7.57 -0.38
C ARG A 191 27.39 -7.33 -1.06
N LEU A 192 27.33 -6.46 -2.06
CA LEU A 192 26.12 -6.21 -2.84
C LEU A 192 25.66 -7.45 -3.62
N ALA A 193 26.58 -8.15 -4.28
CA ALA A 193 26.26 -9.38 -5.01
C ALA A 193 25.66 -10.45 -4.07
N SER A 194 26.29 -10.66 -2.90
CA SER A 194 25.79 -11.57 -1.89
C SER A 194 24.42 -11.14 -1.35
N ALA A 195 24.18 -9.85 -1.15
CA ALA A 195 22.89 -9.33 -0.70
C ALA A 195 21.79 -9.58 -1.76
N TYR A 196 22.08 -9.33 -3.04
CA TYR A 196 21.13 -9.61 -4.13
C TYR A 196 20.78 -11.09 -4.24
N ASP A 197 21.73 -11.99 -3.98
CA ASP A 197 21.45 -13.43 -4.00
C ASP A 197 20.52 -13.86 -2.86
N VAL A 198 20.64 -13.25 -1.68
CA VAL A 198 19.70 -13.47 -0.56
C VAL A 198 18.31 -12.95 -0.93
N ILE A 199 18.22 -11.73 -1.46
CA ILE A 199 16.95 -11.13 -1.90
C ILE A 199 16.28 -12.01 -2.97
N ARG A 200 17.02 -12.42 -4.00
CA ARG A 200 16.49 -13.26 -5.09
C ARG A 200 15.98 -14.63 -4.63
N LYS A 201 16.63 -15.25 -3.63
CA LYS A 201 16.19 -16.54 -3.09
C LYS A 201 14.87 -16.42 -2.34
N ASN A 202 14.67 -15.31 -1.64
CA ASN A 202 13.49 -15.11 -0.80
C ASN A 202 12.32 -14.46 -1.55
N MET A 203 12.56 -13.66 -2.59
CA MET A 203 11.51 -13.10 -3.46
C MET A 203 10.94 -14.07 -4.49
N LYS A 204 11.55 -15.26 -4.67
CA LYS A 204 11.03 -16.31 -5.58
C LYS A 204 10.04 -17.27 -4.89
N ARG A 205 9.59 -16.95 -3.68
CA ARG A 205 8.53 -17.68 -2.98
C ARG A 205 7.16 -17.19 -3.39
#